data_AF-A0A0C9R5S1-F1
#
_entry.id   AF-A0A0C9R5S1-F1
#
_cell.length_a   1.000
_cell.length_b   1.000
_cell.length_c   1.000
_cell.angle_alpha   90.00
_cell.angle_beta   90.00
_cell.angle_gamma   90.00
#
_symmetry.space_group_name_H-M   'P 1'
#
loop_
_entity.id
_entity.type
_entity.pdbx_description
1 polymer ?
#
loop_
_entity_poly.entity_id
_entity_poly.type
_entity_poly.pdbx_seq_one_letter_code
_entity_poly.pdbx_strand_id
1 'polypeptide(L)'
;MPKQQPIDLLNDSSQEAVFIRKNRVLFKKLAKTTHFNLQEVEQLAVLHKKIRQAMGPVTISVFRDIMHSGLDYTENIRHLLIDRVFSVIDTRTVLQLPADQWIEGLSIILRGTLDE
;
A
#
# COMPACT_ATOMS: atom_id res chain seq x y z
N MET A 1 -10.24 20.34 -37.00
CA MET A 1 -9.29 19.22 -36.81
C MET A 1 -8.97 19.11 -35.32
N PRO A 2 -9.05 17.92 -34.71
CA PRO A 2 -8.64 17.76 -33.32
C PRO A 2 -7.14 18.06 -33.21
N LYS A 3 -6.77 18.95 -32.28
CA LYS A 3 -5.39 19.34 -32.04
C LYS A 3 -4.62 18.10 -31.59
N GLN A 4 -3.64 17.65 -32.38
CA GLN A 4 -2.72 16.60 -31.97
C GLN A 4 -1.99 17.10 -30.71
N GLN A 5 -2.12 16.35 -29.62
CA GLN A 5 -1.39 16.65 -28.40
C GLN A 5 0.10 16.44 -28.67
N PRO A 6 0.98 17.33 -28.14
CA PRO A 6 2.41 17.20 -28.36
C PRO A 6 2.95 15.86 -27.83
N ILE A 7 3.85 15.25 -28.59
CA ILE A 7 4.49 13.93 -28.36
C ILE A 7 5.34 13.89 -27.06
N ASP A 8 5.48 15.04 -26.38
CA ASP A 8 6.30 15.21 -25.16
C ASP A 8 5.66 14.61 -23.88
N LEU A 9 4.46 14.02 -23.97
CA LEU A 9 3.85 13.25 -22.87
C LEU A 9 4.47 11.85 -22.67
N LEU A 10 5.35 11.41 -23.58
CA LEU A 10 6.08 10.13 -23.46
C LEU A 10 7.39 10.25 -22.67
N ASN A 11 7.87 11.47 -22.42
CA ASN A 11 9.11 11.75 -21.71
C ASN A 11 8.91 12.20 -20.25
N ASP A 12 7.68 12.51 -19.86
CA ASP A 12 7.33 12.64 -18.45
C ASP A 12 7.37 11.25 -17.81
N SER A 13 8.49 10.94 -17.17
CA SER A 13 8.56 9.82 -16.23
C SER A 13 7.40 10.00 -15.25
N SER A 14 6.38 9.15 -15.35
CA SER A 14 5.19 9.25 -14.52
C SER A 14 5.59 9.43 -13.06
N GLN A 15 4.86 10.25 -12.30
CA GLN A 15 5.16 10.52 -10.88
C GLN A 15 5.30 9.24 -10.04
N GLU A 16 4.74 8.14 -10.54
CA GLU A 16 4.88 6.77 -10.07
C GLU A 16 6.28 6.17 -10.38
N ALA A 17 6.74 6.25 -11.63
CA ALA A 17 8.06 5.80 -12.05
C ALA A 17 9.19 6.54 -11.30
N VAL A 18 9.06 7.85 -11.09
CA VAL A 18 10.01 8.63 -10.27
C VAL A 18 10.00 8.16 -8.82
N PHE A 19 8.82 7.92 -8.25
CA PHE A 19 8.68 7.41 -6.89
C PHE A 19 9.28 6.02 -6.73
N ILE A 20 9.07 5.13 -7.70
CA ILE A 20 9.66 3.78 -7.71
C ILE A 20 11.18 3.86 -7.74
N ARG A 21 11.74 4.66 -8.66
CA ARG A 21 13.19 4.83 -8.77
C ARG A 21 13.80 5.37 -7.47
N LYS A 22 13.17 6.35 -6.84
CA LYS A 22 13.65 6.97 -5.59
C LYS A 22 13.67 5.98 -4.41
N ASN A 23 12.71 5.06 -4.32
CA ASN A 23 12.56 4.15 -3.19
C ASN A 23 13.07 2.72 -3.47
N ARG A 24 13.76 2.51 -4.60
CA ARG A 24 14.15 1.18 -5.08
C ARG A 24 14.94 0.34 -4.07
N VAL A 25 15.81 0.96 -3.27
CA VAL A 25 16.59 0.26 -2.24
C VAL A 25 15.68 -0.32 -1.16
N LEU A 26 14.71 0.47 -0.69
CA LEU A 26 13.71 0.03 0.28
C LEU A 26 12.85 -1.09 -0.31
N PHE A 27 12.38 -0.96 -1.54
CA PHE A 27 11.52 -1.97 -2.17
C PHE A 27 12.23 -3.31 -2.38
N LYS A 28 13.52 -3.29 -2.74
CA LYS A 28 14.35 -4.50 -2.77
C LYS A 28 14.53 -5.14 -1.41
N LYS A 29 14.56 -4.37 -0.32
CA LYS A 29 14.61 -4.90 1.03
C LYS A 29 13.28 -5.56 1.38
N LEU A 30 12.17 -4.86 1.16
CA LEU A 30 10.82 -5.36 1.44
C LEU A 30 10.53 -6.64 0.66
N ALA A 31 10.86 -6.70 -0.62
CA ALA A 31 10.67 -7.92 -1.43
C ALA A 31 11.49 -9.14 -0.98
N LYS A 32 12.46 -8.97 -0.06
CA LYS A 32 13.19 -10.07 0.57
C LYS A 32 12.61 -10.48 1.92
N THR A 33 11.89 -9.58 2.59
CA THR A 33 11.34 -9.79 3.93
C THR A 33 9.84 -10.07 3.91
N THR A 34 9.18 -9.87 2.77
CA THR A 34 7.76 -10.14 2.57
C THR A 34 7.54 -11.26 1.55
N HIS A 35 6.32 -11.77 1.51
CA HIS A 35 5.83 -12.79 0.57
C HIS A 35 5.52 -12.22 -0.82
N PHE A 36 5.96 -11.00 -1.10
CA PHE A 36 5.73 -10.29 -2.36
C PHE A 36 7.02 -10.18 -3.16
N ASN A 37 6.92 -10.33 -4.48
CA ASN A 37 8.04 -10.04 -5.36
C ASN A 37 8.26 -8.51 -5.52
N LEU A 38 9.37 -8.11 -6.13
CA LEU A 38 9.72 -6.68 -6.27
C LEU A 38 8.66 -5.87 -7.01
N GLN A 39 8.05 -6.43 -8.06
CA GLN A 39 7.01 -5.76 -8.83
C GLN A 39 5.76 -5.53 -7.97
N GLU A 40 5.34 -6.55 -7.20
CA GLU A 40 4.20 -6.45 -6.29
C GLU A 40 4.44 -5.40 -5.20
N VAL A 41 5.64 -5.37 -4.61
CA VAL A 41 6.04 -4.34 -3.63
C VAL A 41 5.98 -2.94 -4.24
N GLU A 42 6.47 -2.75 -5.46
CA GLU A 42 6.41 -1.47 -6.18
C GLU A 42 4.95 -1.03 -6.40
N GLN A 43 4.07 -1.93 -6.83
CA GLN A 43 2.65 -1.62 -7.07
C GLN A 43 1.91 -1.32 -5.76
N LEU A 44 2.15 -2.08 -4.69
CA LEU A 44 1.56 -1.82 -3.38
C LEU A 44 2.01 -0.48 -2.79
N ALA A 45 3.28 -0.10 -3.01
CA ALA A 45 3.79 1.21 -2.60
C ALA A 45 3.15 2.35 -3.39
N VAL A 46 2.94 2.17 -4.70
CA VAL A 46 2.22 3.15 -5.54
C VAL A 46 0.76 3.26 -5.11
N LEU A 47 0.10 2.13 -4.81
CA LEU A 47 -1.26 2.11 -4.30
C LEU A 47 -1.36 2.90 -2.98
N HIS A 48 -0.45 2.67 -2.03
CA HIS A 48 -0.38 3.42 -0.78
C HIS A 48 -0.21 4.92 -1.02
N LYS A 49 0.67 5.32 -1.95
CA LYS A 49 0.85 6.73 -2.33
C LYS A 49 -0.44 7.34 -2.88
N LYS A 50 -1.18 6.61 -3.73
CA LYS A 50 -2.47 7.06 -4.29
C LYS A 50 -3.55 7.20 -3.22
N ILE A 51 -3.65 6.22 -2.31
CA ILE A 51 -4.56 6.28 -1.16
C ILE A 51 -4.23 7.52 -0.32
N ARG A 52 -2.94 7.76 -0.02
CA ARG A 52 -2.52 8.94 0.73
C ARG A 52 -2.89 10.27 0.06
N GLN A 53 -2.81 10.32 -1.27
CA GLN A 53 -3.20 11.49 -2.04
C GLN A 53 -4.72 11.72 -2.05
N ALA A 54 -5.51 10.66 -2.08
CA ALA A 54 -6.97 10.74 -2.16
C ALA A 54 -7.66 10.92 -0.80
N MET A 55 -7.17 10.23 0.25
CA MET A 55 -7.85 10.09 1.55
C MET A 55 -7.03 10.65 2.73
N GLY A 56 -5.81 11.14 2.49
CA GLY A 56 -4.89 11.55 3.55
C GLY A 56 -4.14 10.35 4.19
N PRO A 57 -3.51 10.52 5.36
CA PRO A 57 -2.76 9.45 6.00
C PRO A 57 -3.60 8.17 6.18
N VAL A 58 -2.97 7.01 6.01
CA VAL A 58 -3.65 5.72 6.22
C VAL A 58 -3.81 5.47 7.72
N THR A 59 -4.87 6.05 8.29
CA THR A 59 -5.30 5.82 9.67
C THR A 59 -6.08 4.51 9.78
N ILE A 60 -6.44 4.12 11.00
CA ILE A 60 -7.26 2.94 11.26
C ILE A 60 -8.60 2.96 10.51
N SER A 61 -9.24 4.12 10.39
CA SER A 61 -10.51 4.27 9.67
C SER A 61 -10.31 4.06 8.16
N VAL A 62 -9.30 4.68 7.57
CA VAL A 62 -8.97 4.52 6.15
C VAL A 62 -8.58 3.09 5.84
N PHE A 63 -7.77 2.47 6.71
CA PHE A 63 -7.41 1.05 6.59
C PHE A 63 -8.65 0.16 6.62
N ARG A 64 -9.55 0.37 7.58
CA ARG A 64 -10.81 -0.37 7.68
C ARG A 64 -11.66 -0.24 6.42
N ASP A 65 -11.80 0.98 5.89
CA ASP A 65 -12.58 1.23 4.68
C ASP A 65 -11.99 0.49 3.47
N ILE A 66 -10.67 0.43 3.36
CA ILE A 66 -9.98 -0.32 2.29
C ILE A 66 -10.18 -1.83 2.47
N MET A 67 -10.04 -2.36 3.68
CA MET A 67 -10.24 -3.79 3.94
C MET A 67 -11.69 -4.19 3.64
N HIS A 68 -12.65 -3.34 4.02
CA HIS A 68 -14.07 -3.58 3.78
C HIS A 68 -14.44 -3.47 2.30
N SER A 69 -14.11 -2.34 1.66
CA SER A 69 -14.57 -2.02 0.30
C SER A 69 -13.70 -2.66 -0.78
N GLY A 70 -12.40 -2.85 -0.50
CA GLY A 70 -11.42 -3.34 -1.47
C GLY A 70 -11.16 -4.84 -1.40
N LEU A 71 -11.30 -5.46 -0.23
CA LEU A 71 -11.03 -6.89 -0.02
C LEU A 71 -12.26 -7.68 0.48
N ASP A 72 -13.44 -7.04 0.50
CA ASP A 72 -14.69 -7.66 0.91
C ASP A 72 -14.62 -8.30 2.32
N TYR A 73 -13.88 -7.68 3.24
CA TYR A 73 -13.99 -7.99 4.67
C TYR A 73 -15.33 -7.45 5.20
N THR A 74 -16.42 -8.04 4.75
CA THR A 74 -17.80 -7.71 5.10
C THR A 74 -18.28 -8.57 6.26
N GLU A 75 -18.11 -8.09 7.49
CA GLU A 75 -19.06 -8.41 8.59
C GLU A 75 -18.91 -7.45 9.77
N ASN A 76 -20.06 -7.09 10.32
CA ASN A 76 -20.21 -6.16 11.44
C ASN A 76 -19.60 -6.63 12.77
N ILE A 77 -18.92 -7.78 12.84
CA ILE A 77 -18.13 -8.23 14.00
C ILE A 77 -16.61 -8.21 13.68
N ARG A 78 -16.23 -8.21 12.39
CA ARG A 78 -14.84 -8.23 11.91
C ARG A 78 -14.15 -6.87 11.97
N HIS A 79 -14.87 -5.77 12.18
CA HIS A 79 -14.23 -4.45 12.31
C HIS A 79 -13.28 -4.40 13.53
N LEU A 80 -13.62 -5.05 14.65
CA LEU A 80 -12.73 -5.18 15.80
C LEU A 80 -11.49 -6.04 15.50
N LEU A 81 -11.61 -7.02 14.62
CA LEU A 81 -10.48 -7.82 14.17
C LEU A 81 -9.54 -6.99 13.28
N ILE A 82 -10.10 -6.21 12.35
CA ILE A 82 -9.32 -5.31 11.49
C ILE A 82 -8.60 -4.23 12.32
N ASP A 83 -9.23 -3.72 13.37
CA ASP A 83 -8.61 -2.77 14.29
C ASP A 83 -7.45 -3.40 15.08
N ARG A 84 -7.62 -4.65 15.52
CA ARG A 84 -6.55 -5.42 16.16
C ARG A 84 -5.40 -5.68 15.18
N VAL A 85 -5.71 -6.10 13.96
CA VAL A 85 -4.72 -6.30 12.89
C VAL A 85 -3.95 -4.99 12.65
N PHE A 86 -4.64 -3.85 12.56
CA PHE A 86 -4.00 -2.55 12.43
C PHE A 86 -3.03 -2.27 13.59
N SER A 87 -3.44 -2.54 14.84
CA SER A 87 -2.58 -2.32 16.02
C SER A 87 -1.33 -3.19 16.05
N VAL A 88 -1.39 -4.40 15.48
CA VAL A 88 -0.22 -5.29 15.35
C VAL A 88 0.72 -4.78 14.26
N ILE A 89 0.18 -4.26 13.16
CA ILE A 89 0.97 -3.74 12.03
C ILE A 89 1.61 -2.38 12.38
N ASP A 90 0.92 -1.50 13.12
CA ASP A 90 1.45 -0.21 13.58
C ASP A 90 2.41 -0.38 14.77
N THR A 91 3.55 -1.01 14.51
CA THR A 91 4.60 -1.25 15.51
C THR A 91 5.27 0.01 16.04
N ARG A 92 5.04 1.16 15.39
CA ARG A 92 5.63 2.46 15.77
C ARG A 92 4.64 3.33 16.54
N THR A 93 3.40 2.87 16.72
CA THR A 93 2.32 3.61 17.42
C THR A 93 2.09 5.02 16.89
N VAL A 94 2.28 5.22 15.57
CA VAL A 94 2.13 6.54 14.93
C VAL A 94 0.67 6.81 14.57
N LEU A 95 -0.22 5.83 14.76
CA LEU A 95 -1.64 5.85 14.37
C LEU A 95 -1.84 6.05 12.86
N GLN A 96 -0.79 5.80 12.08
CA GLN A 96 -0.75 5.94 10.64
C GLN A 96 0.17 4.88 10.07
N LEU A 97 -0.25 4.23 8.99
CA LEU A 97 0.58 3.25 8.30
C LEU A 97 1.47 3.94 7.25
N PRO A 98 2.81 3.96 7.43
CA PRO A 98 3.76 4.24 6.36
C PRO A 98 3.79 3.08 5.34
N ALA A 99 4.41 3.32 4.19
CA ALA A 99 4.35 2.40 3.05
C ALA A 99 5.01 1.03 3.33
N ASP A 100 6.07 1.00 4.15
CA ASP A 100 6.75 -0.22 4.58
C ASP A 100 5.83 -1.09 5.46
N GLN A 101 5.25 -0.54 6.52
CA GLN A 101 4.32 -1.28 7.38
C GLN A 101 3.04 -1.68 6.63
N TRP A 102 2.56 -0.86 5.70
CA TRP A 102 1.46 -1.23 4.81
C TRP A 102 1.78 -2.49 3.99
N ILE A 103 2.98 -2.58 3.42
CA ILE A 103 3.41 -3.72 2.59
C ILE A 103 3.68 -4.95 3.46
N GLU A 104 4.37 -4.79 4.59
CA GLU A 104 4.62 -5.87 5.55
C GLU A 104 3.32 -6.43 6.12
N GLY A 105 2.39 -5.56 6.53
CA GLY A 105 1.09 -5.96 7.04
C GLY A 105 0.25 -6.73 6.02
N LEU A 106 0.18 -6.24 4.77
CA LEU A 106 -0.53 -6.95 3.71
C LEU A 106 0.13 -8.30 3.34
N SER A 107 1.44 -8.41 3.50
CA SER A 107 2.16 -9.67 3.26
C SER A 107 1.65 -10.76 4.18
N ILE A 108 1.50 -10.45 5.47
CA ILE A 108 0.99 -11.39 6.47
C ILE A 108 -0.50 -11.64 6.25
N ILE A 109 -1.32 -10.60 6.08
CA ILE A 109 -2.77 -10.74 5.92
C ILE A 109 -3.15 -11.59 4.70
N LEU A 110 -2.45 -11.41 3.57
CA LEU A 110 -2.85 -12.02 2.29
C LEU A 110 -2.08 -13.30 1.97
N ARG A 111 -0.85 -13.45 2.50
CA ARG A 111 0.06 -14.55 2.13
C ARG A 111 0.85 -15.12 3.31
N GLY A 112 0.53 -14.68 4.53
CA GLY A 112 1.20 -15.16 5.74
C GLY A 112 0.98 -16.65 5.99
N THR A 113 1.89 -17.23 6.74
CA THR A 113 1.79 -18.61 7.24
C THR A 113 1.13 -18.65 8.62
N LEU A 114 0.84 -19.85 9.14
CA LEU A 114 0.25 -20.01 10.49
C LEU A 114 1.21 -19.61 11.62
N ASP A 115 2.51 -19.50 11.33
CA ASP A 115 3.56 -19.18 12.30
C ASP A 115 3.87 -17.67 12.37
N GLU A 116 3.24 -16.86 11.51
CA GLU A 116 3.39 -15.40 11.38
C GLU A 116 2.15 -14.64 11.86
#